data_AF-A0A434AWN4-F1
#
_entry.id   AF-A0A434AWN4-F1
#
_cell.length_a   1.000
_cell.length_b   1.000
_cell.length_c   1.000
_cell.angle_alpha   90.00
_cell.angle_beta   90.00
_cell.angle_gamma   90.00
#
_symmetry.space_group_name_H-M   'P 1'
#
loop_
_entity.id
_entity.type
_entity.pdbx_description
1 polymer ?
#
loop_
_entity_poly.entity_id
_entity_poly.type
_entity_poly.pdbx_seq_one_letter_code
_entity_poly.pdbx_strand_id
1 'polypeptide(L)'
;MGISIFKQLKKIDQTYNNWSGKINFRKLLVVHGKVKPTAVSPEYDVRITYWQNKPPIIEVLSPKLKIRKGKKTLPHVYHSDQLCLYYKDFNIRTDFLADTIIVWITWWLYYYEIWYQTGEWVAPGTHPERW
;
A
#
# COMPACT_ATOMS: atom_id res chain seq x y z
N MET A 1 -12.61 -21.27 -1.48
CA MET A 1 -11.28 -21.01 -2.08
C MET A 1 -11.15 -19.50 -2.31
N GLY A 2 -10.01 -18.87 -2.06
CA GLY A 2 -9.85 -17.40 -2.19
C GLY A 2 -9.65 -16.94 -3.64
N ILE A 3 -9.75 -15.63 -3.90
CA ILE A 3 -9.49 -15.03 -5.22
C ILE A 3 -8.08 -15.38 -5.70
N SER A 4 -7.94 -15.95 -6.89
CA SER A 4 -6.63 -16.34 -7.42
C SER A 4 -5.75 -15.14 -7.76
N ILE A 5 -4.43 -15.27 -7.62
CA ILE A 5 -3.46 -14.23 -8.04
C ILE A 5 -3.61 -13.82 -9.52
N PHE A 6 -4.06 -14.72 -10.39
CA PHE A 6 -4.39 -14.39 -11.78
C PHE A 6 -5.61 -13.47 -11.88
N LYS A 7 -6.66 -13.74 -11.10
CA LYS A 7 -7.83 -12.85 -11.02
C LYS A 7 -7.48 -11.51 -10.37
N GLN A 8 -6.60 -11.51 -9.37
CA GLN A 8 -6.07 -10.27 -8.77
C GLN A 8 -5.35 -9.43 -9.83
N LEU A 9 -4.38 -9.99 -10.55
CA LEU A 9 -3.64 -9.29 -11.60
C LEU A 9 -4.58 -8.77 -12.71
N LYS A 10 -5.47 -9.63 -13.23
CA LYS A 10 -6.43 -9.22 -14.26
C LYS A 10 -7.29 -8.03 -13.82
N LYS A 11 -7.76 -8.03 -12.57
CA LYS A 11 -8.56 -6.92 -12.03
C LYS A 11 -7.73 -5.63 -11.91
N ILE A 12 -6.46 -5.72 -11.50
CA ILE A 12 -5.57 -4.55 -11.45
C ILE A 12 -5.39 -3.97 -12.86
N ASP A 13 -5.02 -4.80 -13.84
CA ASP A 13 -4.77 -4.36 -15.23
C ASP A 13 -6.01 -3.73 -15.88
N GLN A 14 -7.21 -4.18 -15.50
CA GLN A 14 -8.48 -3.63 -15.99
C GLN A 14 -8.88 -2.31 -15.32
N THR A 15 -8.49 -2.10 -14.06
CA THR A 15 -8.90 -0.92 -13.28
C THR A 15 -7.90 0.22 -13.40
N TYR A 16 -6.60 -0.08 -13.48
CA TYR A 16 -5.53 0.92 -13.38
C TYR A 16 -4.53 0.79 -14.52
N ASN A 17 -4.41 1.84 -15.33
CA ASN A 17 -3.45 1.89 -16.46
C ASN A 17 -2.00 2.18 -16.01
N ASN A 18 -1.83 2.73 -14.81
CA ASN A 18 -0.57 3.12 -14.19
C ASN A 18 -0.04 2.06 -13.22
N TRP A 19 -0.66 0.88 -13.19
CA TRP A 19 -0.21 -0.29 -12.44
C TRP A 19 0.01 -1.45 -13.40
N SER A 20 1.02 -2.27 -13.13
CA SER A 20 1.27 -3.49 -13.87
C SER A 20 2.00 -4.50 -13.01
N GLY A 21 1.81 -5.79 -13.26
CA GLY A 21 2.42 -6.83 -12.46
C GLY A 21 2.77 -8.09 -13.23
N LYS A 22 3.51 -8.96 -12.54
CA LYS A 22 3.90 -10.28 -13.05
C LYS A 22 3.71 -11.32 -11.96
N ILE A 23 3.39 -12.54 -12.39
CA ILE A 23 3.31 -13.71 -11.52
C ILE A 23 4.55 -14.56 -11.79
N ASN A 24 5.26 -14.96 -10.73
CA ASN A 24 6.39 -15.88 -10.86
C ASN A 24 5.97 -17.35 -10.61
N PHE A 25 6.91 -18.27 -10.85
CA PHE A 25 6.72 -19.71 -10.68
C PHE A 25 6.35 -20.15 -9.25
N ARG A 26 6.62 -19.32 -8.23
CA ARG A 26 6.27 -19.56 -6.82
C ARG A 26 4.89 -19.00 -6.45
N LYS A 27 4.04 -18.68 -7.43
CA LYS A 27 2.72 -18.05 -7.22
C LYS A 27 2.81 -16.74 -6.43
N LEU A 28 3.90 -16.00 -6.63
CA LEU A 28 4.07 -14.65 -6.12
C LEU A 28 3.66 -13.67 -7.20
N LEU A 29 2.71 -12.80 -6.86
CA LEU A 29 2.33 -11.64 -7.65
C LEU A 29 3.15 -10.44 -7.16
N VAL A 30 3.89 -9.81 -8.08
CA VAL A 30 4.58 -8.55 -7.83
C VAL A 30 3.98 -7.50 -8.77
N VAL A 31 3.46 -6.42 -8.19
CA VAL A 31 2.82 -5.32 -8.92
C VAL A 31 3.56 -4.04 -8.60
N HIS A 32 3.81 -3.23 -9.63
CA HIS A 32 4.36 -1.89 -9.51
C HIS A 32 3.33 -0.89 -10.01
N GLY A 33 3.23 0.25 -9.32
CA GLY A 33 2.35 1.32 -9.73
C GLY A 33 2.86 2.69 -9.36
N LYS A 34 2.39 3.68 -10.11
CA LYS A 34 2.65 5.10 -9.87
C LYS A 34 1.45 5.71 -9.17
N VAL A 35 1.65 6.31 -8.00
CA VAL A 35 0.57 6.89 -7.20
C VAL A 35 0.82 8.37 -7.02
N LYS A 36 -0.17 9.20 -7.33
CA LYS A 36 -0.12 10.64 -7.16
C LYS A 36 -1.38 11.07 -6.37
N PRO A 37 -1.31 11.18 -5.04
CA PRO A 37 -2.50 11.35 -4.19
C PRO A 37 -3.31 12.61 -4.50
N THR A 38 -2.64 13.70 -4.86
CA THR A 38 -3.28 14.95 -5.31
C THR A 38 -2.57 15.51 -6.54
N ALA A 39 -3.17 16.48 -7.23
CA ALA A 39 -2.56 17.11 -8.40
C ALA A 39 -1.17 17.73 -8.13
N VAL A 40 -0.91 18.19 -6.90
CA VAL A 40 0.34 18.84 -6.49
C VAL A 40 1.32 17.91 -5.77
N SER A 41 0.89 16.70 -5.41
CA SER A 41 1.74 15.69 -4.79
C SER A 41 2.88 15.27 -5.73
N PRO A 42 4.04 14.85 -5.21
CA PRO A 42 4.99 14.10 -6.03
C PRO A 42 4.35 12.78 -6.50
N GLU A 43 4.89 12.21 -7.56
CA GLU A 43 4.53 10.86 -7.98
C GLU A 43 5.36 9.83 -7.20
N TYR A 44 4.69 8.84 -6.63
CA TYR A 44 5.28 7.76 -5.87
C TYR A 44 5.31 6.46 -6.67
N ASP A 45 6.48 5.84 -6.78
CA ASP A 45 6.63 4.48 -7.26
C ASP A 45 6.41 3.51 -6.09
N VAL A 46 5.41 2.65 -6.21
CA VAL A 46 4.99 1.72 -5.15
C VAL A 46 5.08 0.29 -5.67
N ARG A 47 5.48 -0.64 -4.79
CA ARG A 47 5.47 -2.08 -5.04
C ARG A 47 4.53 -2.79 -4.07
N ILE A 48 3.71 -3.67 -4.62
CA ILE A 48 2.91 -4.64 -3.86
C ILE A 48 3.45 -6.03 -4.16
N THR A 49 3.81 -6.75 -3.11
CA THR A 49 4.19 -8.17 -3.16
C THR A 49 3.12 -8.99 -2.48
N TYR A 50 2.51 -9.93 -3.20
CA TYR A 50 1.35 -10.69 -2.74
C TYR A 50 1.46 -12.18 -3.09
N TRP A 51 1.28 -13.05 -2.08
CA TRP A 51 1.10 -14.48 -2.29
C TRP A 51 -0.37 -14.84 -2.07
N GLN A 52 -0.81 -15.89 -2.76
CA GLN A 52 -2.15 -16.43 -2.59
C GLN A 52 -2.48 -16.68 -1.11
N ASN A 53 -3.52 -16.02 -0.60
CA ASN A 53 -3.97 -16.14 0.79
C ASN A 53 -2.92 -15.73 1.85
N LYS A 54 -1.89 -14.91 1.50
CA LYS A 54 -0.98 -14.27 2.47
C LYS A 54 -1.03 -12.73 2.41
N PRO A 55 -0.99 -12.04 3.56
CA PRO A 55 -1.16 -10.59 3.60
C PRO A 55 -0.17 -9.87 2.65
N PRO A 56 -0.62 -8.85 1.90
CA PRO A 56 0.24 -8.13 0.98
C PRO A 56 1.30 -7.34 1.72
N ILE A 57 2.49 -7.27 1.12
CA ILE A 57 3.59 -6.40 1.53
C ILE A 57 3.60 -5.19 0.60
N ILE A 58 3.64 -3.99 1.17
CA ILE A 58 3.55 -2.72 0.43
C ILE A 58 4.77 -1.86 0.76
N GLU A 59 5.46 -1.41 -0.29
CA GLU A 59 6.68 -0.63 -0.18
C GLU A 59 6.64 0.59 -1.11
N VAL A 60 7.00 1.76 -0.60
CA VAL A 60 7.24 2.96 -1.42
C VAL A 60 8.71 2.97 -1.83
N LEU A 61 8.96 2.81 -3.12
CA LEU A 61 10.30 2.72 -3.69
C LEU A 61 10.92 4.10 -3.94
N SER A 62 10.11 5.04 -4.41
CA SER A 62 10.52 6.40 -4.75
C SER A 62 9.34 7.37 -4.67
N PRO A 63 9.53 8.64 -4.29
CA PRO A 63 10.67 9.09 -3.49
C PRO A 63 10.69 8.35 -2.14
N LYS A 64 11.88 8.20 -1.54
CA LYS A 64 11.99 7.62 -0.19
C LYS A 64 11.19 8.47 0.79
N LEU A 65 10.34 7.81 1.57
CA LEU A 65 9.59 8.46 2.64
C LEU A 65 10.55 9.01 3.69
N LYS A 66 10.30 10.25 4.10
CA LYS A 66 11.11 10.96 5.09
C LYS A 66 10.39 11.01 6.43
N ILE A 67 11.14 10.78 7.50
CA ILE A 67 10.68 11.02 8.86
C ILE A 67 10.74 12.53 9.13
N ARG A 68 9.65 13.12 9.61
CA ARG A 68 9.60 14.54 9.98
C ARG A 68 10.61 14.83 11.10
N LYS A 69 11.27 16.00 11.04
CA LYS A 69 12.18 16.46 12.09
C LYS A 69 11.50 16.42 13.46
N GLY A 70 12.16 15.80 14.44
CA GLY A 70 11.62 15.62 15.79
C GLY A 70 10.74 14.39 15.99
N LYS A 71 10.47 13.60 14.94
CA LYS A 71 9.82 12.28 15.04
C LYS A 71 10.86 11.17 14.91
N LYS A 72 10.56 9.99 15.48
CA LYS A 72 11.47 8.83 15.48
C LYS A 72 11.19 7.83 14.36
N THR A 73 9.94 7.73 13.91
CA THR A 73 9.48 6.75 12.90
C THR A 73 8.44 7.39 12.00
N LEU A 74 8.18 6.75 10.85
CA LEU A 74 6.97 7.01 10.08
C LEU A 74 5.74 6.58 10.89
N PRO A 75 4.58 7.24 10.69
CA PRO A 75 3.30 6.77 11.21
C PRO A 75 2.86 5.52 10.45
N HIS A 76 2.04 4.66 11.06
CA HIS A 76 1.41 3.49 10.42
C HIS A 76 2.29 2.71 9.43
N VAL A 77 3.48 2.30 9.87
CA VAL A 77 4.33 1.34 9.16
C VAL A 77 4.60 0.11 10.03
N TYR A 78 4.79 -1.03 9.38
CA TYR A 78 5.42 -2.20 10.00
C TYR A 78 6.94 -1.98 10.13
N HIS A 79 7.67 -3.03 10.49
CA HIS A 79 9.13 -2.99 10.50
C HIS A 79 9.64 -2.73 9.07
N SER A 80 10.75 -2.00 8.93
CA SER A 80 11.35 -1.65 7.63
C SER A 80 10.49 -0.76 6.72
N ASP A 81 9.72 0.17 7.30
CA ASP A 81 8.94 1.20 6.58
C ASP A 81 7.87 0.65 5.60
N GLN A 82 7.47 -0.62 5.76
CA GLN A 82 6.36 -1.19 5.00
C GLN A 82 5.03 -0.59 5.45
N LEU A 83 4.17 -0.20 4.51
CA LEU A 83 2.91 0.48 4.87
C LEU A 83 1.98 -0.46 5.63
N CYS A 84 1.47 -0.02 6.79
CA CYS A 84 0.45 -0.71 7.55
C CYS A 84 -0.93 -0.18 7.15
N LEU A 85 -1.57 -0.84 6.19
CA LEU A 85 -2.80 -0.36 5.55
C LEU A 85 -4.08 -1.08 6.00
N TYR A 86 -3.96 -2.27 6.61
CA TYR A 86 -5.12 -3.14 6.84
C TYR A 86 -5.03 -3.79 8.23
N TYR A 87 -5.54 -3.13 9.25
CA TYR A 87 -5.68 -3.77 10.55
C TYR A 87 -7.00 -4.54 10.61
N LYS A 88 -6.98 -5.84 10.27
CA LYS A 88 -8.14 -6.77 10.20
C LYS A 88 -9.20 -6.45 9.12
N ASP A 89 -9.18 -5.27 8.52
CA ASP A 89 -10.17 -4.83 7.53
C ASP A 89 -10.02 -5.45 6.14
N PHE A 90 -8.83 -5.99 5.80
CA PHE A 90 -8.62 -6.69 4.53
C PHE A 90 -8.92 -8.17 4.67
N ASN A 91 -9.94 -8.65 3.96
CA ASN A 91 -10.21 -10.07 3.85
C ASN A 91 -9.48 -10.66 2.64
N ILE A 92 -8.39 -11.33 2.94
CA ILE A 92 -7.51 -11.92 1.94
C ILE A 92 -8.14 -12.94 0.99
N ARG A 93 -9.28 -13.52 1.37
CA ARG A 93 -9.96 -14.53 0.56
C ARG A 93 -10.92 -13.89 -0.43
N THR A 94 -11.50 -12.75 -0.09
CA THR A 94 -12.65 -12.16 -0.80
C THR A 94 -12.34 -10.81 -1.45
N ASP A 95 -11.29 -10.13 -1.02
CA ASP A 95 -11.06 -8.75 -1.44
C ASP A 95 -10.04 -8.69 -2.58
N PHE A 96 -10.32 -7.82 -3.55
CA PHE A 96 -9.36 -7.49 -4.59
C PHE A 96 -8.37 -6.44 -4.09
N LEU A 97 -7.08 -6.63 -4.39
CA LEU A 97 -6.04 -5.63 -4.11
C LEU A 97 -6.35 -4.29 -4.79
N ALA A 98 -6.95 -4.36 -5.99
CA ALA A 98 -7.33 -3.20 -6.78
C ALA A 98 -8.38 -2.31 -6.09
N ASP A 99 -9.35 -2.93 -5.42
CA ASP A 99 -10.50 -2.24 -4.84
C ASP A 99 -10.24 -1.83 -3.37
N THR A 100 -9.17 -2.34 -2.75
CA THR A 100 -8.82 -2.09 -1.35
C THR A 100 -7.41 -1.52 -1.21
N ILE A 101 -6.38 -2.36 -1.33
CA ILE A 101 -4.98 -2.00 -1.06
C ILE A 101 -4.50 -0.81 -1.90
N ILE A 102 -4.78 -0.78 -3.21
CA ILE A 102 -4.36 0.33 -4.09
C ILE A 102 -5.03 1.65 -3.67
N VAL A 103 -6.31 1.60 -3.28
CA VAL A 103 -7.05 2.76 -2.77
C VAL A 103 -6.43 3.25 -1.46
N TRP A 104 -6.16 2.33 -0.53
CA TRP A 104 -5.56 2.66 0.76
C TRP A 104 -4.12 3.16 0.67
N ILE A 105 -3.33 2.71 -0.30
CA ILE A 105 -2.01 3.29 -0.59
C ILE A 105 -2.15 4.77 -0.92
N THR A 106 -3.12 5.12 -1.77
CA THR A 106 -3.37 6.50 -2.18
C THR A 106 -3.74 7.38 -0.98
N TRP A 107 -4.65 6.90 -0.13
CA TRP A 107 -5.03 7.63 1.08
C TRP A 107 -3.89 7.74 2.09
N TRP A 108 -3.15 6.66 2.32
CA TRP A 108 -2.02 6.69 3.24
C TRP A 108 -0.99 7.72 2.81
N LEU A 109 -0.66 7.79 1.51
CA LEU A 109 0.28 8.78 0.98
C LEU A 109 -0.25 10.22 1.12
N TYR A 110 -1.55 10.43 0.90
CA TYR A 110 -2.20 11.72 1.16
C TYR A 110 -2.02 12.15 2.63
N TYR A 111 -2.31 11.27 3.58
CA TYR A 111 -2.17 11.58 5.01
C TYR A 111 -0.71 11.68 5.45
N TYR A 112 0.20 10.93 4.82
CA TYR A 112 1.63 11.07 5.01
C TYR A 112 2.10 12.48 4.65
N GLU A 113 1.64 13.05 3.53
CA GLU A 113 1.99 14.41 3.14
C GLU A 113 1.52 15.42 4.20
N ILE A 114 0.30 15.28 4.70
CA ILE A 114 -0.23 16.13 5.78
C ILE A 114 0.60 15.97 7.06
N TRP A 115 0.87 14.73 7.48
CA TRP A 115 1.67 14.45 8.67
C TRP A 115 3.09 14.99 8.54
N TYR A 116 3.69 14.87 7.37
CA TYR A 116 5.03 15.38 7.14
C TYR A 116 5.09 16.90 7.29
N GLN A 117 3.99 17.62 7.00
CA GLN A 117 3.87 19.07 7.13
C GLN A 117 3.43 19.56 8.51
N THR A 118 2.53 18.84 9.19
CA THR A 118 1.94 19.26 10.47
C THR A 118 2.60 18.57 11.66
N GLY A 119 3.03 17.32 11.51
CA GLY A 119 3.50 16.45 12.58
C GLY A 119 2.39 15.70 13.32
N GLU A 120 1.15 15.87 12.87
CA GLU A 120 -0.04 15.20 13.38
C GLU A 120 -0.54 14.18 12.35
N TRP A 121 -0.83 12.96 12.82
CA TRP A 121 -1.39 11.94 11.96
C TRP A 121 -2.91 11.96 12.09
N VAL A 122 -3.58 12.36 11.02
CA VAL A 122 -5.04 12.59 10.99
C VAL A 122 -5.79 11.54 10.16
N ALA A 123 -5.09 10.50 9.68
CA ALA A 123 -5.76 9.44 8.93
C ALA A 123 -6.69 8.65 9.86
N PRO A 124 -7.87 8.25 9.37
CA PRO A 124 -8.70 7.28 10.08
C PRO A 124 -8.02 5.90 10.10
N GLY A 125 -8.33 5.10 11.11
CA GLY A 125 -7.87 3.71 11.21
C GLY A 125 -7.22 3.38 12.56
N THR A 126 -7.30 2.12 12.96
CA THR A 126 -6.72 1.64 14.21
C THR A 126 -5.26 1.27 13.99
N HIS A 127 -4.37 1.87 14.76
CA HIS A 127 -3.01 1.37 14.91
C HIS A 127 -3.04 0.03 15.67
N PRO A 128 -2.33 -1.03 15.24
CA PRO A 128 -2.08 -2.14 16.14
C PRO A 128 -1.38 -1.59 17.37
N GLU A 129 -1.97 -1.78 18.57
CA GLU A 129 -1.24 -1.57 19.82
C GLU A 129 0.07 -2.35 19.71
N ARG A 130 1.20 -1.70 20.04
CA ARG A 130 2.52 -2.33 19.94
C ARG A 130 2.51 -3.61 20.77
N TRP A 131 2.80 -4.74 20.14
CA TRP A 131 3.07 -6.02 20.81
C TRP A 131 4.53 -6.05 21.25
#